data_AF-A0A4Z1BPB8-F1
#
_entry.id   AF-A0A4Z1BPB8-F1
#
_cell.length_a   1.000
_cell.length_b   1.000
_cell.length_c   1.000
_cell.angle_alpha   90.00
_cell.angle_beta   90.00
_cell.angle_gamma   90.00
#
_symmetry.space_group_name_H-M   'P 1'
#
loop_
_entity.id
_entity.type
_entity.pdbx_description
1 polymer ?
#
loop_
_entity_poly.entity_id
_entity_poly.type
_entity_poly.pdbx_seq_one_letter_code
_entity_poly.pdbx_strand_id
1 'polypeptide(L)'
;MPAIEKFVVDKKKESISWSCFGQTRNKTIPGLDQAIVESKNGNILVLAGANGSPNKLVILDGEGRISCELSPPEGFQFYYLSNHPEIGGAVVCVTDESIDGWNDWFFGIDFSNASLFRHCPAH
;
A
#
# COMPACT_ATOMS: atom_id res chain seq x y z
N MET A 1 -14.71 9.62 -9.23
CA MET A 1 -13.46 9.10 -9.81
C MET A 1 -13.76 7.82 -10.57
N PRO A 2 -13.00 7.51 -11.65
CA PRO A 2 -13.12 6.22 -12.33
C PRO A 2 -12.81 5.07 -11.36
N ALA A 3 -13.57 3.98 -11.46
CA ALA A 3 -13.28 2.79 -10.71
C ALA A 3 -12.05 2.07 -11.29
N ILE A 4 -11.18 1.58 -10.42
CA ILE A 4 -10.18 0.57 -10.79
C ILE A 4 -10.91 -0.78 -10.82
N GLU A 5 -10.87 -1.45 -11.97
CA GLU A 5 -11.54 -2.72 -12.20
C GLU A 5 -10.53 -3.80 -12.60
N LYS A 6 -10.90 -5.07 -12.40
CA LYS A 6 -10.10 -6.23 -12.85
C LYS A 6 -8.63 -6.14 -12.38
N PHE A 7 -8.42 -5.66 -11.15
CA PHE A 7 -7.10 -5.53 -10.56
C PHE A 7 -6.50 -6.91 -10.30
N VAL A 8 -5.29 -7.13 -10.81
CA VAL A 8 -4.56 -8.40 -10.71
C VAL A 8 -3.12 -8.10 -10.32
N VAL A 9 -2.59 -8.90 -9.39
CA VAL A 9 -1.20 -8.85 -8.93
C VAL A 9 -0.49 -10.12 -9.41
N ASP A 10 0.57 -9.97 -10.19
CA ASP A 10 1.46 -11.06 -10.60
C ASP A 10 2.81 -10.88 -9.90
N LYS A 11 2.95 -11.52 -8.72
CA LYS A 11 4.20 -11.48 -7.94
C LYS A 11 5.38 -12.09 -8.70
N LYS A 12 5.17 -13.07 -9.59
CA LYS A 12 6.27 -13.74 -10.32
C LYS A 12 6.89 -12.82 -11.37
N LYS A 13 6.06 -11.98 -12.00
CA LYS A 13 6.50 -10.97 -12.97
C LYS A 13 6.74 -9.61 -12.32
N GLU A 14 6.59 -9.53 -11.00
CA GLU A 14 6.63 -8.29 -10.23
C GLU A 14 5.79 -7.19 -10.89
N SER A 15 4.56 -7.52 -11.28
CA SER A 15 3.71 -6.62 -12.05
C SER A 15 2.28 -6.58 -11.54
N ILE A 16 1.63 -5.45 -11.76
CA ILE A 16 0.20 -5.25 -11.50
C ILE A 16 -0.50 -4.85 -12.79
N SER A 17 -1.73 -5.31 -12.96
CA SER A 17 -2.57 -4.95 -14.11
C SER A 17 -3.98 -4.64 -13.67
N TRP A 18 -4.61 -3.66 -14.34
CA TRP A 18 -5.96 -3.22 -14.02
C TRP A 18 -6.61 -2.53 -15.20
N SER A 19 -7.92 -2.31 -15.12
CA SER A 19 -8.68 -1.49 -16.06
C SER A 19 -9.10 -0.19 -15.40
N CYS A 20 -8.89 0.93 -16.08
CA CYS A 20 -9.34 2.27 -15.66
C CYS A 20 -9.74 3.06 -16.90
N PHE A 21 -10.90 3.72 -16.88
CA PHE A 21 -11.49 4.40 -18.05
C PHE A 21 -11.63 3.49 -19.29
N GLY A 22 -11.97 2.22 -19.09
CA GLY A 22 -12.10 1.23 -20.17
C GLY A 22 -10.77 0.81 -20.81
N GLN A 23 -9.63 1.32 -20.33
CA GLN A 23 -8.31 0.96 -20.83
C GLN A 23 -7.61 0.03 -19.83
N THR A 24 -7.06 -1.08 -20.34
CA THR A 24 -6.23 -1.99 -19.55
C THR A 24 -4.82 -1.43 -19.47
N ARG A 25 -4.28 -1.42 -18.24
CA ARG A 25 -2.96 -0.94 -17.89
C ARG A 25 -2.18 -2.06 -17.20
N ASN A 26 -0.88 -2.04 -17.38
CA ASN A 26 0.06 -2.93 -16.73
C ASN A 26 1.28 -2.11 -16.30
N LYS A 27 1.80 -2.38 -15.10
CA LYS A 27 3.02 -1.79 -14.58
C LYS A 27 3.86 -2.84 -13.88
N THR A 28 5.11 -2.96 -14.30
CA THR A 28 6.15 -3.70 -13.57
C THR A 28 6.70 -2.83 -12.45
N ILE A 29 6.81 -3.40 -11.25
CA ILE A 29 7.25 -2.73 -10.02
C ILE A 29 8.30 -3.64 -9.37
N PRO A 30 9.59 -3.33 -9.52
CA PRO A 30 10.67 -4.14 -8.96
C PRO A 30 10.53 -4.34 -7.45
N GLY A 31 10.61 -5.59 -7.02
CA GLY A 31 10.42 -5.98 -5.63
C GLY A 31 8.97 -5.94 -5.16
N LEU A 32 7.99 -6.09 -6.06
CA LEU A 32 6.57 -6.14 -5.72
C LEU A 32 6.30 -7.26 -4.71
N ASP A 33 5.88 -6.90 -3.50
CA ASP A 33 5.42 -7.86 -2.49
C ASP A 33 3.90 -7.95 -2.51
N GLN A 34 3.19 -6.84 -2.33
CA GLN A 34 1.73 -6.82 -2.28
C GLN A 34 1.20 -5.57 -2.98
N ALA A 35 -0.02 -5.65 -3.49
CA ALA A 35 -0.74 -4.46 -3.92
C ALA A 35 -2.24 -4.62 -3.68
N ILE A 36 -2.91 -3.53 -3.33
CA ILE A 36 -4.37 -3.48 -3.15
C ILE A 36 -4.92 -2.20 -3.76
N VAL A 37 -6.22 -2.21 -4.09
CA VAL A 37 -6.94 -1.02 -4.51
C VAL A 37 -7.49 -0.31 -3.28
N GLU A 38 -7.16 0.98 -3.16
CA GLU A 38 -7.77 1.91 -2.21
C GLU A 38 -9.08 2.42 -2.79
N SER A 39 -10.21 1.96 -2.25
CA SER A 39 -11.52 2.24 -2.85
C SER A 39 -12.01 3.67 -2.62
N LYS A 40 -11.52 4.40 -1.60
CA LYS A 40 -12.00 5.76 -1.32
C LYS A 40 -11.46 6.78 -2.33
N ASN A 41 -10.18 6.70 -2.67
CA ASN A 41 -9.47 7.61 -3.55
C ASN A 41 -9.03 6.96 -4.86
N GLY A 42 -9.51 5.75 -5.19
CA GLY A 42 -9.21 5.11 -6.48
C GLY A 42 -7.70 5.02 -6.76
N ASN A 43 -6.92 4.84 -5.70
CA ASN A 43 -5.47 4.68 -5.76
C ASN A 43 -5.12 3.19 -5.71
N ILE A 44 -3.92 2.86 -6.16
CA ILE A 44 -3.34 1.53 -5.97
C ILE A 44 -2.21 1.69 -4.97
N LEU A 45 -2.32 1.00 -3.84
CA LEU A 45 -1.21 0.87 -2.91
C LEU A 45 -0.35 -0.30 -3.34
N VAL A 46 0.96 -0.08 -3.39
CA VAL A 46 1.92 -1.12 -3.72
C VAL A 46 2.99 -1.17 -2.66
N LEU A 47 3.03 -2.29 -1.94
CA LEU A 47 4.09 -2.61 -1.02
C LEU A 47 5.18 -3.35 -1.76
N ALA A 48 6.40 -2.83 -1.67
CA ALA A 48 7.53 -3.37 -2.39
C ALA A 48 8.83 -3.24 -1.58
N GLY A 49 9.81 -4.04 -1.94
CA GLY A 49 11.13 -4.07 -1.32
C GLY A 49 11.99 -5.19 -1.89
N ALA A 50 13.25 -5.24 -1.45
CA ALA A 50 14.17 -6.28 -1.88
C ALA A 50 14.23 -7.41 -0.85
N ASN A 51 14.62 -8.61 -1.29
CA ASN A 51 14.98 -9.74 -0.41
C ASN A 51 13.88 -10.18 0.57
N GLY A 52 12.61 -9.99 0.21
CA GLY A 52 11.47 -10.42 1.04
C GLY A 52 11.12 -9.50 2.20
N SER A 53 11.73 -8.30 2.27
CA SER A 53 11.40 -7.29 3.27
C SER A 53 10.92 -6.01 2.58
N PRO A 54 9.62 -5.71 2.63
CA PRO A 54 9.09 -4.49 2.05
C PRO A 54 9.63 -3.26 2.79
N ASN A 55 10.19 -2.31 2.04
CA ASN A 55 10.78 -1.09 2.58
C ASN A 55 10.25 0.18 1.90
N LYS A 56 9.34 0.03 0.94
CA LYS A 56 8.70 1.14 0.23
C LYS A 56 7.21 0.86 0.03
N LEU A 57 6.40 1.88 0.25
CA LEU A 57 5.00 1.93 -0.11
C LEU A 57 4.84 2.92 -1.26
N VAL A 58 4.54 2.42 -2.45
CA VAL A 58 4.33 3.23 -3.65
C VAL A 58 2.84 3.43 -3.86
N ILE A 59 2.42 4.68 -4.01
CA ILE A 59 1.04 5.03 -4.29
C ILE A 59 0.91 5.40 -5.76
N LEU A 60 0.03 4.70 -6.46
CA LEU A 60 -0.28 5.00 -7.85
C LEU A 60 -1.68 5.58 -7.98
N ASP A 61 -1.87 6.48 -8.94
CA ASP A 61 -3.20 6.84 -9.42
C ASP A 61 -3.77 5.72 -10.32
N GLY A 62 -5.05 5.83 -10.67
CA GLY A 62 -5.71 4.90 -11.58
C GLY A 62 -5.13 4.89 -13.01
N GLU A 63 -4.28 5.85 -13.38
CA GLU A 63 -3.55 5.85 -14.65
C GLU A 63 -2.18 5.16 -14.57
N GLY A 64 -1.71 4.83 -13.35
CA GLY A 64 -0.44 4.18 -13.07
C GLY A 64 0.72 5.15 -12.87
N ARG A 65 0.45 6.46 -12.72
CA ARG A 65 1.46 7.46 -12.33
C ARG A 65 1.72 7.36 -10.84
N ILE A 66 2.97 7.56 -10.45
CA ILE A 66 3.36 7.57 -9.04
C ILE A 66 2.89 8.89 -8.44
N SER A 67 2.01 8.81 -7.44
CA SER A 67 1.56 9.97 -6.66
C SER A 67 2.57 10.29 -5.57
N CYS A 68 3.02 9.28 -4.82
CA CYS A 68 4.09 9.41 -3.83
C CYS A 68 4.71 8.04 -3.49
N GLU A 69 5.84 8.08 -2.81
CA GLU A 69 6.52 6.92 -2.24
C GLU A 69 6.79 7.20 -0.76
N LEU A 70 6.47 6.24 0.11
CA LEU A 70 6.59 6.36 1.56
C LEU A 70 7.53 5.30 2.10
N SER A 71 8.35 5.69 3.06
CA SER A 71 9.16 4.77 3.87
C SER A 71 8.40 4.34 5.13
N PRO A 72 8.79 3.24 5.78
CA PRO A 72 8.24 2.88 7.08
C PRO A 72 8.36 4.04 8.08
N PRO A 73 7.38 4.22 8.97
CA PRO A 73 7.50 5.16 10.08
C PRO A 73 8.73 4.82 10.95
N GLU A 74 9.29 5.83 11.62
CA GLU A 74 10.43 5.63 12.52
C GLU A 74 10.12 4.61 13.62
N GLY A 75 11.01 3.62 13.81
CA GLY A 75 10.81 2.53 14.77
C GLY A 75 9.89 1.41 14.27
N PHE A 76 9.40 1.47 13.03
CA PHE A 76 8.53 0.46 12.43
C PHE A 76 9.13 -0.14 11.14
N GLN A 77 8.62 -1.31 10.78
CA GLN A 77 8.87 -1.97 9.50
C GLN A 77 7.54 -2.25 8.82
N PHE A 78 7.48 -2.12 7.49
CA PHE A 78 6.28 -2.54 6.76
C PHE A 78 6.10 -4.06 6.85
N TYR A 79 4.85 -4.50 6.97
CA TYR A 79 4.50 -5.91 7.02
C TYR A 79 3.57 -6.33 5.89
N TYR A 80 2.33 -5.82 5.85
CA TYR A 80 1.39 -6.10 4.76
C TYR A 80 0.37 -4.98 4.55
N LEU A 81 -0.27 -4.98 3.39
CA LEU A 81 -1.41 -4.14 3.04
C LEU A 81 -2.73 -4.81 3.38
N SER A 82 -3.67 -4.01 3.87
CA SER A 82 -5.04 -4.43 4.13
C SER A 82 -6.02 -3.28 3.92
N ASN A 83 -7.30 -3.59 3.78
CA ASN A 83 -8.36 -2.60 3.82
C ASN A 83 -8.93 -2.52 5.22
N HIS A 84 -8.80 -1.37 5.87
CA HIS A 84 -9.41 -1.08 7.16
C HIS A 84 -10.77 -0.39 6.95
N PRO A 85 -11.82 -0.76 7.72
CA PRO A 85 -13.17 -0.19 7.54
C PRO A 85 -13.23 1.33 7.66
N GLU A 86 -12.44 1.91 8.57
CA GLU A 86 -12.51 3.35 8.87
C GLU A 86 -11.61 4.19 7.97
N ILE A 87 -10.39 3.72 7.66
CA ILE A 87 -9.35 4.52 6.99
C ILE A 87 -9.11 4.09 5.54
N GLY A 88 -9.77 3.02 5.06
CA GLY A 88 -9.59 2.51 3.71
C GLY A 88 -8.32 1.67 3.58
N GLY A 89 -7.63 1.79 2.44
CA GLY A 89 -6.36 1.10 2.25
C GLY A 89 -5.33 1.54 3.28
N ALA A 90 -4.77 0.57 4.00
CA ALA A 90 -3.86 0.76 5.10
C ALA A 90 -2.65 -0.16 4.96
N VAL A 91 -1.54 0.22 5.58
CA VAL A 91 -0.37 -0.63 5.75
C VAL A 91 -0.25 -1.02 7.22
N VAL A 92 -0.15 -2.31 7.49
CA VAL A 92 0.23 -2.82 8.80
C VAL A 92 1.74 -2.73 8.91
N CYS A 93 2.20 -2.07 9.97
CA CYS A 93 3.61 -2.01 10.32
C CYS A 93 3.86 -2.71 11.64
N VAL A 94 5.02 -3.33 11.77
CA VAL A 94 5.48 -4.01 12.98
C VAL A 94 6.65 -3.27 13.62
N THR A 95 6.78 -3.38 14.94
CA THR A 95 7.88 -2.83 15.71
C THR A 95 8.37 -3.86 16.74
N ASP A 96 9.67 -3.82 17.04
CA ASP A 96 10.27 -4.66 18.08
C ASP A 96 9.96 -4.15 19.50
N GLU A 97 9.68 -2.86 19.62
CA GLU A 97 9.34 -2.22 20.89
C GLU A 97 7.82 -2.15 21.04
N SER A 98 7.28 -2.84 22.04
CA SER A 98 5.84 -2.82 22.29
C SER A 98 5.36 -1.42 22.67
N ILE A 99 4.40 -0.92 21.91
CA ILE A 99 3.75 0.36 22.18
C ILE A 99 2.35 0.07 22.67
N ASP A 100 2.04 0.49 23.90
CA ASP A 100 0.76 0.24 24.56
C ASP A 100 0.36 -1.25 24.60
N GLY A 101 1.34 -2.15 24.64
CA GLY A 101 1.14 -3.60 24.67
C GLY A 101 1.03 -4.27 23.29
N TRP A 102 1.17 -3.50 22.20
CA TRP A 102 1.02 -3.99 20.82
C TRP A 102 2.29 -3.80 20.00
N ASN A 103 2.56 -4.74 19.11
CA ASN A 103 3.74 -4.73 18.23
C ASN A 103 3.36 -4.47 16.76
N ASP A 104 2.09 -4.59 16.42
CA ASP A 104 1.54 -4.48 15.08
C ASP A 104 0.43 -3.41 15.03
N TRP A 105 0.53 -2.50 14.08
CA TRP A 105 -0.32 -1.32 14.01
C TRP A 105 -0.77 -1.05 12.58
N PHE A 106 -2.04 -0.70 12.42
CA PHE A 106 -2.55 -0.10 11.19
C PHE A 106 -2.04 1.34 11.06
N PHE A 107 -1.45 1.63 9.92
CA PHE A 107 -1.14 2.98 9.47
C PHE A 107 -2.01 3.35 8.27
N GLY A 108 -2.69 4.48 8.40
CA GLY A 108 -3.39 5.12 7.30
C GLY A 108 -2.47 6.02 6.51
N ILE A 109 -2.92 6.40 5.32
CA ILE A 109 -2.19 7.31 4.43
C ILE A 109 -2.89 8.65 4.42
N ASP A 110 -2.11 9.69 4.71
CA ASP A 110 -2.48 11.07 4.42
C ASP A 110 -1.99 11.43 3.01
N PHE A 111 -2.91 11.38 2.05
CA PHE A 111 -2.60 11.72 0.65
C PHE A 111 -2.29 13.20 0.44
N SER A 112 -2.72 14.09 1.35
CA SER A 112 -2.46 15.53 1.23
C SER A 112 -1.02 15.85 1.63
N ASN A 113 -0.53 15.19 2.68
CA ASN A 113 0.81 15.41 3.22
C ASN A 113 1.84 14.38 2.75
N ALA A 114 1.41 13.37 1.96
CA ALA A 114 2.22 12.23 1.59
C ALA A 114 2.94 11.63 2.81
N SER A 115 2.15 11.27 3.83
CA SER A 115 2.66 10.74 5.10
C SER A 115 1.80 9.59 5.62
N LEU A 116 2.33 8.88 6.62
CA LEU A 116 1.62 7.83 7.33
C LEU A 116 1.20 8.32 8.71
N PHE A 117 0.01 7.94 9.14
CA PHE A 117 -0.46 8.18 10.50
C PHE A 117 -0.85 6.86 11.16
N ARG A 118 -0.43 6.67 12.41
CA ARG A 118 -0.80 5.49 13.20
C ARG A 118 -2.27 5.58 13.59
N HIS A 119 -3.02 4.51 13.39
CA HIS A 119 -4.46 4.46 13.66
C HIS A 119 -4.80 3.60 14.89
N CYS A 120 -4.72 2.29 14.76
CA CYS A 120 -5.07 1.34 15.83
C CYS A 120 -4.18 0.08 15.75
N PRO A 121 -4.11 -0.73 16.81
CA PRO A 121 -3.46 -2.04 16.77
C PRO A 121 -4.08 -2.96 15.71
N ALA A 122 -3.30 -3.87 15.13
CA ALA A 122 -3.75 -4.76 14.06
C ALA A 122 -4.33 -6.11 14.52
N HIS A 123 -4.74 -6.20 15.80
CA HIS A 123 -5.19 -7.43 16.48
C HIS A 123 -6.71 -7.58 16.57
#